data_AF-A0A2T6BA91-F1
#
_entry.id   AF-A0A2T6BA91-F1
#
_cell.length_a   1.000
_cell.length_b   1.000
_cell.length_c   1.000
_cell.angle_alpha   90.00
_cell.angle_beta   90.00
_cell.angle_gamma   90.00
#
_symmetry.space_group_name_H-M   'P 1'
#
loop_
_entity.id
_entity.type
_entity.pdbx_description
1 polymer ?
#
loop_
_entity_poly.entity_id
_entity_poly.type
_entity_poly.pdbx_seq_one_letter_code
_entity_poly.pdbx_strand_id
1 'polypeptide(L)'
;MSRRGTPLGTPFRPARPSLRAPPGGDTVRAMTAPVTLPLWLFILIVLFAAASFATNFLFPSVRWFFRRRAEKLVARINQRLERPIEPFKLARRYDLIQRLCYDPEVTKAIVEHARTEGVREDVAFEHARRYAHEIVPSFSAFTYFGWGVKAARWLSTTLYRVRLGRHDDAALARIDPDATLIFVMNHRSNMDYVLVTYLAAQQSALSYAVGEWAQIWPLSRLIRSMGAYFIRRKSRNPLYRKVLARYVQMATVGGATQAVFPEGGLSLDGRPQPPKVGLLKYITDGADLATRDVIFVPVAINYDRVFEDSVLVRAGASGGRQFNARITHVLKACLRQVWLWVTRRYHRFGYAAVSFGQPLSLREFPELHTRPEALARTLMARIAAQVPILPVPLVAHLLSENGPCTRSALENAFSATLERLDHAHIHLPRNRTDYAVEVGLRGLIERGVVTAQGDIYTITEGAAPLADFYANSIRHLL
;
A
#
# COMPACT_ATOMS: atom_id res chain seq x y z
N MET A 1 93.90 -76.91 -49.66
CA MET A 1 93.44 -78.25 -50.11
C MET A 1 91.91 -78.29 -50.06
N SER A 2 91.27 -78.80 -51.13
CA SER A 2 89.85 -79.21 -51.27
C SER A 2 88.77 -78.19 -50.88
N ARG A 3 88.02 -77.47 -51.73
CA ARG A 3 87.33 -77.71 -53.02
C ARG A 3 86.40 -78.94 -53.07
N ARG A 4 85.09 -78.68 -53.06
CA ARG A 4 83.96 -79.27 -53.83
C ARG A 4 82.72 -78.44 -53.44
N GLY A 5 81.79 -77.99 -54.27
CA GLY A 5 81.46 -78.17 -55.69
C GLY A 5 79.98 -77.74 -55.83
N THR A 6 79.70 -76.77 -56.68
CA THR A 6 78.40 -76.22 -57.16
C THR A 6 77.55 -77.29 -57.92
N PRO A 7 76.29 -77.10 -58.42
CA PRO A 7 75.73 -75.85 -59.00
C PRO A 7 74.17 -75.60 -58.96
N LEU A 8 73.77 -74.40 -59.46
CA LEU A 8 72.59 -74.00 -60.29
C LEU A 8 71.20 -74.56 -59.92
N GLY A 9 70.08 -73.83 -59.83
CA GLY A 9 69.63 -72.52 -60.31
C GLY A 9 68.11 -72.65 -60.58
N THR A 10 67.28 -71.62 -60.33
CA THR A 10 65.96 -71.38 -60.96
C THR A 10 65.39 -70.03 -60.52
N PRO A 11 64.51 -69.38 -61.31
CA PRO A 11 64.54 -67.94 -61.51
C PRO A 11 63.50 -67.14 -60.69
N PHE A 12 63.79 -65.84 -60.66
CA PHE A 12 62.95 -64.71 -60.32
C PHE A 12 61.48 -64.84 -60.77
N ARG A 13 60.53 -64.66 -59.84
CA ARG A 13 59.12 -64.32 -60.13
C ARG A 13 58.77 -63.03 -59.38
N PRO A 14 58.50 -61.91 -60.07
CA PRO A 14 58.01 -60.69 -59.41
C PRO A 14 56.55 -60.88 -58.99
N ALA A 15 56.27 -60.75 -57.70
CA ALA A 15 54.91 -60.66 -57.20
C ALA A 15 54.29 -59.33 -57.66
N ARG A 16 53.44 -59.39 -58.70
CA ARG A 16 52.54 -58.28 -59.06
C ARG A 16 51.31 -58.29 -58.13
N PRO A 17 50.79 -57.10 -57.76
CA PRO A 17 49.78 -56.95 -56.72
C PRO A 17 48.42 -57.42 -57.22
N SER A 18 47.72 -58.24 -56.43
CA SER A 18 46.31 -58.54 -56.66
C SER A 18 45.46 -57.36 -56.20
N LEU A 19 45.13 -56.47 -57.14
CA LEU A 19 44.02 -55.54 -57.03
C LEU A 19 42.73 -56.37 -56.86
N ARG A 20 42.32 -56.62 -55.62
CA ARG A 20 40.93 -56.99 -55.33
C ARG A 20 40.08 -55.74 -55.54
N ALA A 21 39.21 -55.80 -56.55
CA ALA A 21 38.13 -54.85 -56.72
C ALA A 21 37.32 -54.75 -55.41
N PRO A 22 36.85 -53.56 -55.02
CA PRO A 22 36.00 -53.41 -53.85
C PRO A 22 34.69 -54.15 -54.11
N PRO A 23 34.14 -54.91 -53.14
CA PRO A 23 32.76 -55.31 -53.24
C PRO A 23 31.91 -54.04 -53.13
N GLY A 24 31.35 -53.62 -54.26
CA GLY A 24 30.20 -52.73 -54.30
C GLY A 24 29.08 -53.37 -53.48
N GLY A 25 28.73 -52.70 -52.40
CA GLY A 25 27.62 -53.03 -51.54
C GLY A 25 27.11 -51.74 -50.94
N ASP A 26 26.02 -51.25 -51.50
CA ASP A 26 25.28 -50.06 -51.09
C ASP A 26 25.14 -49.97 -49.56
N THR A 27 25.88 -49.06 -48.95
CA THR A 27 25.72 -48.74 -47.52
C THR A 27 25.62 -47.24 -47.29
N VAL A 28 24.91 -46.54 -48.18
CA VAL A 28 24.10 -45.42 -47.69
C VAL A 28 22.92 -46.05 -46.97
N ARG A 29 23.10 -46.40 -45.69
CA ARG A 29 21.96 -46.74 -44.82
C ARG A 29 20.97 -45.59 -44.93
N ALA A 30 19.82 -45.85 -45.52
CA ALA A 30 18.75 -44.90 -45.66
C ALA A 30 18.46 -44.26 -44.29
N MET A 31 18.72 -42.96 -44.14
CA MET A 31 18.40 -42.20 -42.91
C MET A 31 16.88 -42.09 -42.67
N THR A 32 16.08 -42.76 -43.50
CA THR A 32 14.61 -42.82 -43.48
C THR A 32 14.07 -44.22 -43.16
N ALA A 33 14.93 -45.17 -42.74
CA ALA A 33 14.46 -46.49 -42.31
C ALA A 33 13.57 -46.38 -41.06
N PRO A 34 12.46 -47.12 -40.97
CA PRO A 34 11.55 -47.05 -39.83
C PRO A 34 12.24 -47.58 -38.56
N VAL A 35 12.19 -46.79 -37.48
CA VAL A 35 12.68 -47.17 -36.15
C VAL A 35 11.48 -47.50 -35.27
N THR A 36 11.49 -48.69 -34.65
CA THR A 36 10.44 -49.09 -33.70
C THR A 36 10.75 -48.54 -32.31
N LEU A 37 9.80 -47.81 -31.74
CA LEU A 37 9.91 -47.20 -30.41
C LEU A 37 8.76 -47.68 -29.51
N PRO A 38 9.03 -48.01 -28.23
CA PRO A 38 7.97 -48.27 -27.27
C PRO A 38 7.03 -47.06 -27.13
N LEU A 39 5.72 -47.30 -27.11
CA LEU A 39 4.70 -46.24 -27.07
C LEU A 39 4.89 -45.28 -25.88
N TRP A 40 5.26 -45.81 -24.70
CA TRP A 40 5.49 -45.00 -23.50
C TRP A 40 6.65 -44.00 -23.68
N LEU A 41 7.72 -44.41 -24.37
CA LEU A 41 8.89 -43.56 -24.63
C LEU A 41 8.54 -42.48 -25.64
N PHE A 42 7.77 -42.82 -26.68
CA PHE A 42 7.24 -41.84 -27.62
C PHE A 42 6.37 -40.79 -26.93
N ILE A 43 5.46 -41.20 -26.05
CA ILE A 43 4.63 -40.27 -25.26
C ILE A 43 5.50 -39.33 -24.43
N LEU A 44 6.54 -39.85 -23.76
CA LEU A 44 7.46 -39.04 -22.96
C LEU A 44 8.21 -38.01 -23.83
N ILE A 45 8.71 -38.41 -25.01
CA ILE A 45 9.36 -37.51 -25.97
C ILE A 45 8.39 -36.41 -26.41
N VAL A 46 7.15 -36.77 -26.76
CA VAL A 46 6.12 -35.80 -27.16
C VAL A 46 5.78 -34.84 -26.02
N LEU A 47 5.66 -35.31 -24.79
CA LEU A 47 5.42 -34.45 -23.62
C LEU A 47 6.58 -33.48 -23.37
N PHE A 48 7.83 -33.94 -23.46
CA PHE A 48 9.01 -33.07 -23.35
C PHE A 48 9.08 -32.06 -24.49
N ALA A 49 8.82 -32.48 -25.72
CA ALA A 49 8.77 -31.59 -26.88
C ALA A 49 7.67 -30.54 -26.74
N ALA A 50 6.48 -30.94 -26.29
CA ALA A 50 5.36 -30.04 -26.03
C ALA A 50 5.67 -29.06 -24.89
N ALA A 51 6.25 -29.52 -23.78
CA ALA A 51 6.67 -28.68 -22.67
C ALA A 51 7.77 -27.69 -23.07
N SER A 52 8.74 -28.13 -23.88
CA SER A 52 9.80 -27.30 -24.43
C SER A 52 9.26 -26.26 -25.42
N PHE A 53 8.35 -26.66 -26.32
CA PHE A 53 7.68 -25.74 -27.23
C PHE A 53 6.84 -24.70 -26.48
N ALA A 54 6.09 -25.14 -25.46
CA ALA A 54 5.30 -24.26 -24.62
C ALA A 54 6.20 -23.23 -23.89
N THR A 55 7.33 -23.67 -23.32
CA THR A 55 8.21 -22.78 -22.54
C THR A 55 9.06 -21.84 -23.38
N ASN A 56 9.52 -22.28 -24.55
CA ASN A 56 10.45 -21.52 -25.38
C ASN A 56 9.77 -20.73 -26.51
N PHE A 57 8.59 -21.13 -26.99
CA PHE A 57 7.90 -20.46 -28.11
C PHE A 57 6.55 -19.85 -27.71
N LEU A 58 5.69 -20.61 -27.02
CA LEU A 58 4.34 -20.14 -26.67
C LEU A 58 4.37 -19.09 -25.55
N PHE A 59 4.95 -19.43 -24.39
CA PHE A 59 4.96 -18.53 -23.23
C PHE A 59 5.70 -17.21 -23.48
N PRO A 60 6.85 -17.14 -24.18
CA PRO A 60 7.49 -15.86 -24.48
C PRO A 60 6.62 -14.95 -25.34
N SER A 61 5.96 -15.50 -26.37
CA SER A 61 5.05 -14.76 -27.25
C SER A 61 3.82 -14.24 -26.49
N VAL A 62 3.22 -15.09 -25.66
CA VAL A 62 2.08 -14.74 -24.80
C VAL A 62 2.49 -13.68 -23.77
N ARG A 63 3.66 -13.82 -23.12
CA ARG A 63 4.20 -12.82 -22.18
C ARG A 63 4.45 -11.48 -22.87
N TRP A 64 5.03 -11.48 -24.08
CA TRP A 64 5.24 -10.26 -24.85
C TRP A 64 3.92 -9.57 -25.17
N PHE A 65 2.91 -10.32 -25.60
CA PHE A 65 1.58 -9.79 -25.91
C PHE A 65 0.93 -9.12 -24.68
N PHE A 66 0.95 -9.79 -23.52
CA PHE A 66 0.43 -9.21 -22.28
C PHE A 66 1.25 -8.01 -21.80
N ARG A 67 2.59 -8.07 -21.92
CA ARG A 67 3.49 -6.95 -21.58
C ARG A 67 3.15 -5.71 -22.43
N ARG A 68 3.03 -5.87 -23.75
CA ARG A 68 2.71 -4.75 -24.65
C ARG A 68 1.31 -4.20 -24.40
N ARG A 69 0.34 -5.03 -24.01
CA ARG A 69 -0.98 -4.56 -23.56
C ARG A 69 -0.90 -3.79 -22.24
N ALA A 70 -0.09 -4.24 -21.29
CA ALA A 70 0.13 -3.55 -20.02
C ALA A 70 0.81 -2.19 -20.22
N GLU A 71 1.86 -2.12 -21.04
CA GLU A 71 2.54 -0.87 -21.41
C GLU A 71 1.56 0.15 -22.04
N LYS A 72 0.73 -0.30 -22.99
CA LYS A 72 -0.32 0.56 -23.59
C LYS A 72 -1.39 1.01 -22.58
N LEU A 73 -1.69 0.20 -21.58
CA LEU A 73 -2.62 0.57 -20.52
C LEU A 73 -2.00 1.64 -19.61
N VAL A 74 -0.76 1.43 -19.18
CA VAL A 74 -0.01 2.39 -18.36
C VAL A 74 0.12 3.72 -19.09
N ALA A 75 0.47 3.72 -20.38
CA ALA A 75 0.55 4.94 -21.18
C ALA A 75 -0.78 5.70 -21.22
N ARG A 76 -1.91 4.99 -21.41
CA ARG A 76 -3.25 5.60 -21.38
C ARG A 76 -3.66 6.12 -20.00
N ILE A 77 -3.23 5.45 -18.93
CA ILE A 77 -3.46 5.91 -17.56
C ILE A 77 -2.67 7.18 -17.30
N ASN A 78 -1.37 7.19 -17.63
CA ASN A 78 -0.49 8.35 -17.44
C ASN A 78 -0.99 9.61 -18.15
N GLN A 79 -1.68 9.48 -19.29
CA GLN A 79 -2.33 10.62 -19.98
C GLN A 79 -3.46 11.28 -19.19
N ARG A 80 -4.03 10.60 -18.19
CA ARG A 80 -5.15 11.08 -17.38
C ARG A 80 -4.73 11.49 -15.97
N LEU A 81 -3.50 11.19 -15.57
CA LEU A 81 -2.98 11.55 -14.28
C LEU A 81 -2.31 12.91 -14.40
N GLU A 82 -2.52 13.78 -13.41
CA GLU A 82 -1.74 15.00 -13.27
C GLU A 82 -0.25 14.67 -13.10
N ARG A 83 0.04 13.57 -12.39
CA ARG A 83 1.39 13.04 -12.19
C ARG A 83 1.48 11.62 -12.74
N PRO A 84 2.27 11.40 -13.80
CA PRO A 84 2.49 10.07 -14.36
C PRO A 84 2.99 9.07 -13.31
N ILE A 85 2.69 7.80 -13.52
CA ILE A 85 3.24 6.74 -12.67
C ILE A 85 4.75 6.67 -12.90
N GLU A 86 5.51 6.91 -11.84
CA GLU A 86 6.96 6.85 -11.87
C GLU A 86 7.50 5.46 -12.25
N PRO A 87 8.60 5.38 -13.03
CA PRO A 87 9.23 4.11 -13.41
C PRO A 87 9.58 3.23 -12.20
N PHE A 88 9.93 3.84 -11.06
CA PHE A 88 10.19 3.12 -9.82
C PHE A 88 9.03 2.21 -9.40
N LYS A 89 7.77 2.67 -9.54
CA LYS A 89 6.60 1.86 -9.17
C LYS A 89 6.30 0.77 -10.20
N LEU A 90 6.73 0.94 -11.44
CA LEU A 90 6.55 -0.02 -12.53
C LEU A 90 7.67 -1.05 -12.61
N ALA A 91 8.80 -0.80 -11.92
CA ALA A 91 9.89 -1.73 -11.81
C ALA A 91 9.40 -3.08 -11.29
N ARG A 92 9.94 -4.16 -11.85
CA ARG A 92 9.51 -5.49 -11.41
C ARG A 92 9.88 -5.65 -9.94
N ARG A 93 8.94 -6.18 -9.17
CA ARG A 93 9.15 -6.47 -7.75
C ARG A 93 10.42 -7.29 -7.50
N TYR A 94 10.71 -8.26 -8.37
CA TYR A 94 11.94 -9.05 -8.28
C TYR A 94 13.18 -8.16 -8.38
N ASP A 95 13.24 -7.28 -9.38
CA ASP A 95 14.37 -6.39 -9.62
C ASP A 95 14.57 -5.43 -8.44
N LEU A 96 13.48 -4.85 -7.89
CA LEU A 96 13.54 -4.00 -6.69
C LEU A 96 14.08 -4.76 -5.47
N ILE A 97 13.65 -6.01 -5.26
CA ILE A 97 14.15 -6.85 -4.17
C ILE A 97 15.64 -7.14 -4.34
N GLN A 98 16.09 -7.50 -5.55
CA GLN A 98 17.51 -7.72 -5.80
C GLN A 98 18.31 -6.44 -5.55
N ARG A 99 17.86 -5.31 -6.11
CA ARG A 99 18.50 -4.00 -5.93
C ARG A 99 18.62 -3.60 -4.46
N LEU A 100 17.63 -3.95 -3.64
CA LEU A 100 17.64 -3.72 -2.19
C LEU A 100 18.57 -4.66 -1.43
N CYS A 101 18.61 -5.96 -1.78
CA CYS A 101 19.47 -6.93 -1.09
C CYS A 101 20.96 -6.71 -1.36
N TYR A 102 21.29 -6.21 -2.56
CA TYR A 102 22.65 -5.88 -2.98
C TYR A 102 22.99 -4.39 -2.83
N ASP A 103 22.14 -3.61 -2.16
CA ASP A 103 22.45 -2.22 -1.84
C ASP A 103 23.60 -2.19 -0.81
N PRO A 104 24.64 -1.36 -1.00
CA PRO A 104 25.83 -1.35 -0.13
C PRO A 104 25.50 -1.17 1.36
N GLU A 105 24.50 -0.36 1.69
CA GLU A 105 24.11 -0.12 3.08
C GLU A 105 23.35 -1.30 3.69
N VAL A 106 22.63 -2.06 2.87
CA VAL A 106 22.00 -3.33 3.29
C VAL A 106 23.05 -4.42 3.43
N THR A 107 23.98 -4.55 2.49
CA THR A 107 25.08 -5.54 2.57
C THR A 107 25.92 -5.35 3.82
N LYS A 108 26.30 -4.11 4.18
CA LYS A 108 26.97 -3.82 5.46
C LYS A 108 26.14 -4.29 6.66
N ALA A 109 24.83 -4.03 6.65
CA ALA A 109 23.95 -4.48 7.73
C ALA A 109 23.77 -6.00 7.78
N ILE A 110 23.87 -6.70 6.65
CA ILE A 110 23.87 -8.17 6.57
C ILE A 110 25.10 -8.72 7.27
N VAL A 111 26.29 -8.20 6.95
CA VAL A 111 27.56 -8.61 7.58
C VAL A 111 27.54 -8.33 9.08
N GLU A 112 27.07 -7.16 9.49
CA GLU A 112 26.97 -6.81 10.91
C GLU A 112 25.96 -7.71 11.66
N HIS A 113 24.83 -8.03 11.02
CA HIS A 113 23.84 -8.95 11.59
C HIS A 113 24.39 -10.37 11.72
N ALA A 114 25.13 -10.85 10.71
CA ALA A 114 25.80 -12.15 10.73
C ALA A 114 26.78 -12.24 11.90
N ARG A 115 27.60 -11.21 12.09
CA ARG A 115 28.54 -11.09 13.20
C ARG A 115 27.85 -11.06 14.57
N THR A 116 26.80 -10.24 14.70
CA THR A 116 26.10 -10.01 15.98
C THR A 116 25.33 -11.26 16.44
N GLU A 117 24.65 -11.93 15.52
CA GLU A 117 23.83 -13.12 15.84
C GLU A 117 24.60 -14.44 15.73
N GLY A 118 25.88 -14.40 15.32
CA GLY A 118 26.71 -15.60 15.15
C GLY A 118 26.24 -16.54 14.03
N VAL A 119 25.61 -16.00 12.99
CA VAL A 119 25.13 -16.77 11.83
C VAL A 119 26.02 -16.55 10.62
N ARG A 120 25.99 -17.49 9.67
CA ARG A 120 26.69 -17.32 8.38
C ARG A 120 26.08 -16.16 7.58
N GLU A 121 26.90 -15.49 6.77
CA GLU A 121 26.47 -14.36 5.94
C GLU A 121 25.38 -14.72 4.92
N ASP A 122 25.39 -15.94 4.38
CA ASP A 122 24.35 -16.45 3.48
C ASP A 122 22.98 -16.57 4.17
N VAL A 123 22.96 -16.97 5.46
CA VAL A 123 21.74 -17.01 6.29
C VAL A 123 21.24 -15.59 6.58
N ALA A 124 22.13 -14.66 6.94
CA ALA A 124 21.77 -13.26 7.16
C ALA A 124 21.27 -12.59 5.87
N PHE A 125 21.84 -12.93 4.71
CA PHE A 125 21.38 -12.49 3.41
C PHE A 125 19.96 -13.01 3.13
N GLU A 126 19.66 -14.27 3.47
CA GLU A 126 18.30 -14.81 3.33
C GLU A 126 17.28 -14.07 4.21
N HIS A 127 17.67 -13.67 5.43
CA HIS A 127 16.84 -12.83 6.28
C HIS A 127 16.55 -11.48 5.63
N ALA A 128 17.56 -10.81 5.09
CA ALA A 128 17.39 -9.56 4.36
C ALA A 128 16.45 -9.72 3.15
N ARG A 129 16.63 -10.81 2.38
CA ARG A 129 15.76 -11.15 1.25
C ARG A 129 14.31 -11.36 1.68
N ARG A 130 14.08 -12.06 2.79
CA ARG A 130 12.74 -12.24 3.37
C ARG A 130 12.12 -10.91 3.79
N TYR A 131 12.87 -10.04 4.44
CA TYR A 131 12.41 -8.70 4.79
C TYR A 131 12.09 -7.86 3.55
N ALA A 132 12.93 -7.91 2.52
CA ALA A 132 12.68 -7.24 1.24
C ALA A 132 11.39 -7.78 0.57
N HIS A 133 11.16 -9.09 0.57
CA HIS A 133 9.90 -9.67 0.09
C HIS A 133 8.68 -9.18 0.89
N GLU A 134 8.80 -9.01 2.19
CA GLU A 134 7.69 -8.51 3.02
C GLU A 134 7.34 -7.07 2.68
N ILE A 135 8.35 -6.21 2.55
CA ILE A 135 8.25 -4.77 2.36
C ILE A 135 7.85 -4.44 0.92
N VAL A 136 8.58 -4.93 -0.08
CA VAL A 136 8.44 -4.49 -1.47
C VAL A 136 7.08 -4.90 -2.06
N PRO A 137 6.26 -3.94 -2.53
CA PRO A 137 4.95 -4.21 -3.10
C PRO A 137 5.04 -4.83 -4.49
N SER A 138 3.95 -5.46 -4.92
CA SER A 138 3.79 -6.05 -6.26
C SER A 138 2.87 -5.19 -7.12
N PHE A 139 3.10 -3.87 -7.12
CA PHE A 139 2.19 -2.88 -7.71
C PHE A 139 1.71 -3.29 -9.10
N SER A 140 0.40 -3.16 -9.32
CA SER A 140 -0.26 -3.45 -10.59
C SER A 140 -1.11 -2.26 -10.97
N ALA A 141 -0.68 -1.50 -11.98
CA ALA A 141 -1.45 -0.37 -12.51
C ALA A 141 -2.86 -0.80 -12.95
N PHE A 142 -3.00 -2.00 -13.52
CA PHE A 142 -4.31 -2.56 -13.87
C PHE A 142 -5.19 -2.80 -12.64
N THR A 143 -4.65 -3.35 -11.56
CA THR A 143 -5.41 -3.58 -10.33
C THR A 143 -5.82 -2.25 -9.70
N TYR A 144 -4.85 -1.34 -9.56
CA TYR A 144 -5.05 -0.04 -8.94
C TYR A 144 -6.10 0.79 -9.69
N PHE A 145 -5.85 1.11 -10.96
CA PHE A 145 -6.70 2.02 -11.74
C PHE A 145 -7.89 1.32 -12.40
N GLY A 146 -7.87 0.00 -12.57
CA GLY A 146 -8.95 -0.75 -13.19
C GLY A 146 -10.15 -0.91 -12.26
N TRP A 147 -9.96 -1.64 -11.16
CA TRP A 147 -11.05 -1.97 -10.24
C TRP A 147 -10.83 -1.44 -8.82
N GLY A 148 -9.58 -1.28 -8.38
CA GLY A 148 -9.25 -0.80 -7.03
C GLY A 148 -9.84 0.58 -6.73
N VAL A 149 -9.57 1.57 -7.58
CA VAL A 149 -10.14 2.93 -7.46
C VAL A 149 -11.66 2.92 -7.55
N LYS A 150 -12.26 2.09 -8.43
CA LYS A 150 -13.73 1.98 -8.57
C LYS A 150 -14.37 1.40 -7.31
N ALA A 151 -13.78 0.34 -6.76
CA ALA A 151 -14.22 -0.28 -5.52
C ALA A 151 -14.06 0.69 -4.33
N ALA A 152 -12.95 1.43 -4.28
CA ALA A 152 -12.74 2.45 -3.27
C ALA A 152 -13.80 3.55 -3.34
N ARG A 153 -14.06 4.10 -4.53
CA ARG A 153 -15.12 5.09 -4.76
C ARG A 153 -16.48 4.55 -4.34
N TRP A 154 -16.82 3.35 -4.81
CA TRP A 154 -18.11 2.72 -4.50
C TRP A 154 -18.28 2.52 -2.99
N LEU A 155 -17.27 1.98 -2.31
CA LEU A 155 -17.33 1.74 -0.87
C LEU A 155 -17.42 3.05 -0.08
N SER A 156 -16.59 4.04 -0.40
CA SER A 156 -16.62 5.35 0.28
C SER A 156 -17.95 6.08 0.10
N THR A 157 -18.51 6.10 -1.12
CA THR A 157 -19.77 6.81 -1.41
C THR A 157 -21.04 6.04 -1.01
N THR A 158 -20.92 4.72 -0.90
CA THR A 158 -21.97 3.88 -0.32
C THR A 158 -22.02 4.06 1.20
N LEU A 159 -20.86 4.03 1.87
CA LEU A 159 -20.79 4.14 3.33
C LEU A 159 -21.03 5.56 3.86
N TYR A 160 -20.53 6.57 3.15
CA TYR A 160 -20.51 7.95 3.62
C TYR A 160 -20.99 8.93 2.57
N ARG A 161 -21.46 10.08 3.04
CA ARG A 161 -21.54 11.30 2.22
C ARG A 161 -20.15 11.92 2.21
N VAL A 162 -19.34 11.55 1.20
CA VAL A 162 -17.97 12.05 1.08
C VAL A 162 -17.97 13.53 0.72
N ARG A 163 -17.18 14.31 1.47
CA ARG A 163 -17.02 15.74 1.27
C ARG A 163 -15.54 16.09 1.17
N LEU A 164 -15.21 16.86 0.15
CA LEU A 164 -13.94 17.55 0.08
C LEU A 164 -14.15 18.90 0.76
N GLY A 165 -13.38 19.17 1.81
CA GLY A 165 -13.31 20.45 2.49
C GLY A 165 -12.43 21.41 1.69
N ARG A 166 -11.42 22.00 2.34
CA ARG A 166 -10.41 22.80 1.62
C ARG A 166 -9.64 21.89 0.66
N HIS A 167 -9.85 22.11 -0.62
CA HIS A 167 -9.00 21.57 -1.67
C HIS A 167 -8.36 22.79 -2.35
N ASP A 168 -7.14 23.12 -1.95
CA ASP A 168 -6.40 24.20 -2.61
C ASP A 168 -5.81 23.62 -3.91
N ASP A 169 -6.71 23.42 -4.88
CA ASP A 169 -6.36 22.94 -6.23
C ASP A 169 -5.24 23.79 -6.83
N ALA A 170 -5.27 25.11 -6.56
CA ALA A 170 -4.23 26.02 -7.01
C ALA A 170 -2.87 25.77 -6.31
N ALA A 171 -2.85 25.49 -5.01
CA ALA A 171 -1.61 25.11 -4.32
C ALA A 171 -1.07 23.76 -4.80
N LEU A 172 -1.92 22.76 -5.01
CA LEU A 172 -1.51 21.45 -5.53
C LEU A 172 -1.04 21.51 -6.99
N ALA A 173 -1.73 22.30 -7.83
CA ALA A 173 -1.36 22.50 -9.23
C ALA A 173 -0.05 23.29 -9.41
N ARG A 174 0.32 24.13 -8.43
CA ARG A 174 1.61 24.84 -8.41
C ARG A 174 2.78 23.95 -8.01
N ILE A 175 2.54 22.75 -7.47
CA ILE A 175 3.62 21.87 -7.10
C ILE A 175 4.30 21.36 -8.37
N ASP A 176 5.62 21.47 -8.42
CA ASP A 176 6.48 20.91 -9.45
C ASP A 176 6.05 19.46 -9.79
N PRO A 177 5.68 19.14 -11.04
CA PRO A 177 5.30 17.80 -11.47
C PRO A 177 6.36 16.73 -11.15
N ASP A 178 7.64 17.12 -11.14
CA ASP A 178 8.75 16.22 -10.84
C ASP A 178 9.00 16.06 -9.33
N ALA A 179 8.40 16.86 -8.45
CA ALA A 179 8.58 16.68 -7.01
C ALA A 179 8.01 15.34 -6.49
N THR A 180 8.69 14.75 -5.51
CA THR A 180 8.20 13.58 -4.78
C THR A 180 7.13 14.01 -3.78
N LEU A 181 5.88 13.59 -4.01
CA LEU A 181 4.77 13.89 -3.10
C LEU A 181 4.62 12.85 -1.99
N ILE A 182 4.53 13.34 -0.76
CA ILE A 182 4.26 12.53 0.43
C ILE A 182 2.97 13.04 1.08
N PHE A 183 1.87 12.30 0.94
CA PHE A 183 0.65 12.60 1.68
C PHE A 183 0.80 12.19 3.14
N VAL A 184 0.56 13.12 4.05
CA VAL A 184 0.72 12.92 5.50
C VAL A 184 -0.61 13.20 6.15
N MET A 185 -1.15 12.22 6.88
CA MET A 185 -2.52 12.32 7.37
C MET A 185 -2.73 11.74 8.76
N ASN A 186 -3.75 12.25 9.46
CA ASN A 186 -4.23 11.66 10.69
C ASN A 186 -4.89 10.30 10.42
N HIS A 187 -5.00 9.44 11.43
CA HIS A 187 -5.52 8.08 11.25
C HIS A 187 -6.67 7.76 12.22
N ARG A 188 -7.89 7.72 11.68
CA ARG A 188 -9.13 7.49 12.44
C ARG A 188 -9.78 6.15 12.13
N SER A 189 -9.72 5.70 10.88
CA SER A 189 -10.40 4.49 10.42
C SER A 189 -9.55 3.74 9.39
N ASN A 190 -9.74 2.42 9.24
CA ASN A 190 -9.16 1.75 8.06
C ASN A 190 -9.81 2.22 6.75
N MET A 191 -10.97 2.89 6.83
CA MET A 191 -11.55 3.59 5.69
C MET A 191 -10.69 4.74 5.17
N ASP A 192 -9.72 5.25 5.95
CA ASP A 192 -8.81 6.31 5.49
C ASP A 192 -8.03 5.89 4.24
N TYR A 193 -7.51 4.65 4.22
CA TYR A 193 -6.82 4.10 3.05
C TYR A 193 -7.73 4.08 1.82
N VAL A 194 -9.00 3.72 2.00
CA VAL A 194 -9.98 3.60 0.91
C VAL A 194 -10.36 4.98 0.40
N LEU A 195 -10.69 5.89 1.33
CA LEU A 195 -11.13 7.24 1.04
C LEU A 195 -10.04 8.03 0.31
N VAL A 196 -8.81 8.01 0.81
CA VAL A 196 -7.70 8.73 0.18
C VAL A 196 -7.30 8.10 -1.14
N THR A 197 -7.34 6.77 -1.27
CA THR A 197 -7.13 6.11 -2.58
C THR A 197 -8.15 6.57 -3.60
N TYR A 198 -9.42 6.72 -3.21
CA TYR A 198 -10.45 7.25 -4.10
C TYR A 198 -10.17 8.71 -4.47
N LEU A 199 -9.87 9.56 -3.49
CA LEU A 199 -9.74 11.02 -3.71
C LEU A 199 -8.45 11.40 -4.47
N ALA A 200 -7.34 10.71 -4.21
CA ALA A 200 -6.05 11.00 -4.85
C ALA A 200 -5.83 10.26 -6.18
N ALA A 201 -6.77 9.38 -6.59
CA ALA A 201 -6.62 8.53 -7.77
C ALA A 201 -6.43 9.28 -9.09
N GLN A 202 -6.90 10.53 -9.18
CA GLN A 202 -6.73 11.37 -10.37
C GLN A 202 -5.36 12.07 -10.38
N GLN A 203 -4.76 12.26 -9.21
CA GLN A 203 -3.45 12.92 -9.08
C GLN A 203 -2.32 11.92 -9.35
N SER A 204 -2.30 10.77 -8.65
CA SER A 204 -1.22 9.79 -8.75
C SER A 204 -1.60 8.42 -8.17
N ALA A 205 -0.85 7.38 -8.55
CA ALA A 205 -0.86 6.12 -7.82
C ALA A 205 -0.20 6.28 -6.45
N LEU A 206 -0.94 6.08 -5.36
CA LEU A 206 -0.41 6.13 -3.99
C LEU A 206 0.34 4.84 -3.58
N SER A 207 1.32 4.98 -2.70
CA SER A 207 2.06 3.88 -2.04
C SER A 207 1.96 4.06 -0.53
N TYR A 208 1.19 3.19 0.14
CA TYR A 208 0.94 3.30 1.57
C TYR A 208 1.90 2.48 2.42
N ALA A 209 2.29 3.01 3.58
CA ALA A 209 2.86 2.22 4.66
C ALA A 209 1.75 1.53 5.48
N VAL A 210 1.57 0.22 5.31
CA VAL A 210 0.52 -0.56 5.97
C VAL A 210 1.09 -1.41 7.11
N GLY A 211 0.38 -1.51 8.22
CA GLY A 211 0.80 -2.34 9.36
C GLY A 211 0.68 -3.84 9.11
N GLU A 212 1.44 -4.63 9.87
CA GLU A 212 1.49 -6.10 9.79
C GLU A 212 0.15 -6.82 10.01
N TRP A 213 -0.83 -6.18 10.66
CA TRP A 213 -2.17 -6.76 10.90
C TRP A 213 -2.90 -7.14 9.61
N ALA A 214 -2.64 -6.43 8.51
CA ALA A 214 -3.29 -6.70 7.22
C ALA A 214 -2.56 -7.76 6.38
N GLN A 215 -1.53 -8.42 6.94
CA GLN A 215 -0.73 -9.45 6.26
C GLN A 215 -1.41 -10.83 6.23
N ILE A 216 -2.73 -10.87 6.12
CA ILE A 216 -3.52 -12.11 5.99
C ILE A 216 -3.85 -12.38 4.52
N TRP A 217 -3.79 -13.63 4.06
CA TRP A 217 -4.25 -14.00 2.73
C TRP A 217 -5.79 -14.07 2.71
N PRO A 218 -6.49 -13.57 1.66
CA PRO A 218 -5.99 -13.00 0.40
C PRO A 218 -5.76 -11.47 0.43
N LEU A 219 -6.16 -10.77 1.50
CA LEU A 219 -6.11 -9.32 1.63
C LEU A 219 -4.71 -8.74 1.37
N SER A 220 -3.67 -9.40 1.88
CA SER A 220 -2.29 -8.95 1.72
C SER A 220 -1.81 -8.94 0.25
N ARG A 221 -2.34 -9.83 -0.61
CA ARG A 221 -2.03 -9.84 -2.05
C ARG A 221 -2.66 -8.64 -2.74
N LEU A 222 -3.90 -8.33 -2.37
CA LEU A 222 -4.59 -7.15 -2.87
C LEU A 222 -3.84 -5.87 -2.47
N ILE A 223 -3.57 -5.69 -1.18
CA ILE A 223 -2.87 -4.51 -0.64
C ILE A 223 -1.52 -4.29 -1.35
N ARG A 224 -0.71 -5.34 -1.52
CA ARG A 224 0.56 -5.23 -2.28
C ARG A 224 0.34 -4.86 -3.75
N SER A 225 -0.70 -5.39 -4.39
CA SER A 225 -1.01 -5.04 -5.78
C SER A 225 -1.50 -3.60 -5.95
N MET A 226 -2.07 -3.01 -4.89
CA MET A 226 -2.42 -1.59 -4.82
C MET A 226 -1.19 -0.69 -4.54
N GLY A 227 0.01 -1.28 -4.40
CA GLY A 227 1.25 -0.53 -4.22
C GLY A 227 1.61 -0.24 -2.76
N ALA A 228 0.87 -0.78 -1.79
CA ALA A 228 1.18 -0.59 -0.38
C ALA A 228 2.27 -1.57 0.12
N TYR A 229 3.20 -1.05 0.91
CA TYR A 229 4.29 -1.80 1.53
C TYR A 229 4.00 -2.07 3.01
N PHE A 230 4.42 -3.24 3.50
CA PHE A 230 4.16 -3.66 4.87
C PHE A 230 5.27 -3.23 5.83
N ILE A 231 4.88 -2.76 7.01
CA ILE A 231 5.78 -2.33 8.08
C ILE A 231 5.50 -3.04 9.42
N ARG A 232 6.58 -3.50 10.06
CA ARG A 232 6.59 -4.01 11.42
C ARG A 232 6.89 -2.89 12.39
N ARG A 233 5.85 -2.24 12.90
CA ARG A 233 5.96 -1.02 13.72
C ARG A 233 6.75 -1.21 15.03
N LYS A 234 6.78 -2.43 15.56
CA LYS A 234 7.48 -2.78 16.82
C LYS A 234 8.79 -3.54 16.61
N SER A 235 9.21 -3.77 15.36
CA SER A 235 10.43 -4.54 15.09
C SER A 235 11.64 -3.84 15.70
N ARG A 236 12.42 -4.58 16.51
CA ARG A 236 13.69 -4.14 17.07
C ARG A 236 14.92 -4.61 16.28
N ASN A 237 14.71 -5.45 15.27
CA ASN A 237 15.78 -6.03 14.46
C ASN A 237 16.45 -4.93 13.59
N PRO A 238 17.77 -4.67 13.75
CA PRO A 238 18.49 -3.64 13.00
C PRO A 238 18.53 -3.89 11.49
N LEU A 239 18.70 -5.15 11.07
CA LEU A 239 18.71 -5.54 9.65
C LEU A 239 17.37 -5.22 8.98
N TYR A 240 16.26 -5.60 9.61
CA TYR A 240 14.91 -5.25 9.12
C TYR A 240 14.74 -3.74 8.94
N ARG A 241 15.14 -2.94 9.93
CA ARG A 241 15.03 -1.47 9.87
C ARG A 241 15.89 -0.88 8.77
N LYS A 242 17.10 -1.41 8.54
CA LYS A 242 17.96 -0.96 7.45
C LYS A 242 17.34 -1.28 6.08
N VAL A 243 16.82 -2.48 5.89
CA VAL A 243 16.12 -2.88 4.64
C VAL A 243 14.92 -1.97 4.39
N LEU A 244 14.10 -1.69 5.42
CA LEU A 244 12.96 -0.77 5.30
C LEU A 244 13.40 0.67 4.98
N ALA A 245 14.41 1.17 5.68
CA ALA A 245 14.94 2.51 5.46
C ALA A 245 15.41 2.69 4.02
N ARG A 246 16.22 1.74 3.51
CA ARG A 246 16.74 1.79 2.13
C ARG A 246 15.62 1.70 1.10
N TYR A 247 14.60 0.86 1.31
CA TYR A 247 13.43 0.83 0.42
C TYR A 247 12.70 2.18 0.35
N VAL A 248 12.43 2.81 1.50
CA VAL A 248 11.75 4.12 1.55
C VAL A 248 12.60 5.19 0.87
N GLN A 249 13.90 5.20 1.11
CA GLN A 249 14.84 6.14 0.46
C GLN A 249 14.83 5.97 -1.06
N MET A 250 14.92 4.73 -1.56
CA MET A 250 14.84 4.44 -2.99
C MET A 250 13.49 4.86 -3.59
N ALA A 251 12.38 4.67 -2.86
CA ALA A 251 11.06 5.11 -3.29
C ALA A 251 10.96 6.64 -3.36
N THR A 252 11.53 7.35 -2.39
CA THR A 252 11.57 8.81 -2.35
C THR A 252 12.41 9.38 -3.49
N VAL A 253 13.62 8.86 -3.72
CA VAL A 253 14.49 9.25 -4.84
C VAL A 253 13.83 8.92 -6.18
N GLY A 254 13.14 7.78 -6.26
CA GLY A 254 12.43 7.32 -7.45
C GLY A 254 11.12 8.07 -7.75
N GLY A 255 10.83 9.17 -7.05
CA GLY A 255 9.64 10.00 -7.29
C GLY A 255 8.33 9.42 -6.79
N ALA A 256 8.34 8.24 -6.16
CA ALA A 256 7.11 7.52 -5.88
C ALA A 256 6.22 8.31 -4.92
N THR A 257 5.01 8.61 -5.36
CA THR A 257 3.99 9.22 -4.50
C THR A 257 3.63 8.27 -3.35
N GLN A 258 3.90 8.71 -2.13
CA GLN A 258 3.73 7.93 -0.91
C GLN A 258 2.63 8.53 -0.03
N ALA A 259 2.04 7.70 0.82
CA ALA A 259 1.08 8.11 1.83
C ALA A 259 1.42 7.48 3.17
N VAL A 260 1.52 8.31 4.21
CA VAL A 260 1.94 7.91 5.55
C VAL A 260 0.98 8.44 6.62
N PHE A 261 0.80 7.64 7.66
CA PHE A 261 0.05 7.99 8.86
C PHE A 261 1.05 8.16 10.02
N PRO A 262 1.51 9.39 10.34
CA PRO A 262 2.55 9.58 11.37
C PRO A 262 2.13 9.06 12.73
N GLU A 263 0.84 9.07 13.06
CA GLU A 263 0.31 8.50 14.30
C GLU A 263 0.71 7.03 14.54
N GLY A 264 0.97 6.29 13.46
CA GLY A 264 1.43 4.89 13.53
C GLY A 264 0.37 3.91 14.03
N GLY A 265 -0.89 4.33 14.18
CA GLY A 265 -2.00 3.48 14.59
C GLY A 265 -3.32 4.26 14.62
N LEU A 266 -4.43 3.54 14.67
CA LEU A 266 -5.74 4.15 14.87
C LEU A 266 -5.82 4.76 16.27
N SER A 267 -6.46 5.91 16.36
CA SER A 267 -6.78 6.53 17.66
C SER A 267 -7.79 5.67 18.44
N LEU A 268 -7.58 5.55 19.75
CA LEU A 268 -8.45 4.75 20.63
C LEU A 268 -9.48 5.61 21.36
N ASP A 269 -9.21 6.91 21.49
CA ASP A 269 -10.01 7.89 22.24
C ASP A 269 -10.44 9.08 21.38
N GLY A 270 -10.18 9.04 20.07
CA GLY A 270 -10.51 10.10 19.14
C GLY A 270 -9.52 11.27 19.13
N ARG A 271 -8.52 11.34 20.02
CA ARG A 271 -7.52 12.43 20.00
C ARG A 271 -6.45 12.18 18.93
N PRO A 272 -5.89 13.22 18.29
CA PRO A 272 -4.68 13.07 17.48
C PRO A 272 -3.55 12.46 18.30
N GLN A 273 -2.86 11.45 17.77
CA GLN A 273 -1.77 10.78 18.47
C GLN A 273 -0.42 11.46 18.20
N PRO A 274 0.56 11.38 19.13
CA PRO A 274 1.92 11.84 18.87
C PRO A 274 2.53 11.13 17.64
N PRO A 275 3.28 11.85 16.78
CA PRO A 275 3.82 11.26 15.56
C PRO A 275 4.98 10.30 15.83
N LYS A 276 5.09 9.28 14.99
CA LYS A 276 6.24 8.40 14.86
C LYS A 276 7.18 8.96 13.79
N VAL A 277 8.40 9.28 14.22
CA VAL A 277 9.39 9.98 13.39
C VAL A 277 10.09 9.05 12.37
N GLY A 278 10.11 7.74 12.62
CA GLY A 278 10.94 6.80 11.84
C GLY A 278 10.77 6.83 10.32
N LEU A 279 9.52 6.78 9.82
CA LEU A 279 9.29 6.85 8.36
C LEU A 279 9.64 8.23 7.78
N LEU A 280 9.31 9.31 8.49
CA LEU A 280 9.64 10.67 8.06
C LEU A 280 11.16 10.84 7.97
N LYS A 281 11.90 10.31 8.94
CA LYS A 281 13.36 10.25 8.92
C LYS A 281 13.89 9.48 7.71
N TYR A 282 13.32 8.31 7.37
CA TYR A 282 13.77 7.58 6.19
C TYR A 282 13.51 8.34 4.89
N ILE A 283 12.42 9.11 4.82
CA ILE A 283 12.11 9.96 3.67
C ILE A 283 13.12 11.11 3.59
N THR A 284 13.38 11.84 4.67
CA THR A 284 14.34 12.95 4.69
C THR A 284 15.75 12.48 4.41
N ASP A 285 16.20 11.38 5.03
CA ASP A 285 17.54 10.81 4.81
C ASP A 285 17.79 10.38 3.36
N GLY A 286 16.73 10.09 2.59
CA GLY A 286 16.81 9.73 1.18
C GLY A 286 16.55 10.89 0.22
N ALA A 287 16.17 12.06 0.72
CA ALA A 287 15.83 13.20 -0.12
C ALA A 287 17.10 13.83 -0.68
N ASP A 288 17.22 13.81 -2.01
CA ASP A 288 18.22 14.58 -2.74
C ASP A 288 17.58 15.84 -3.30
N LEU A 289 17.52 16.89 -2.48
CA LEU A 289 16.79 18.12 -2.78
C LEU A 289 17.37 18.90 -3.96
N ALA A 290 18.61 18.60 -4.37
CA ALA A 290 19.25 19.18 -5.54
C ALA A 290 18.67 18.60 -6.85
N THR A 291 18.29 17.32 -6.85
CA THR A 291 17.70 16.68 -8.04
C THR A 291 16.19 16.71 -8.03
N ARG A 292 15.56 16.46 -6.87
CA ARG A 292 14.11 16.36 -6.75
C ARG A 292 13.64 16.82 -5.37
N ASP A 293 12.73 17.79 -5.34
CA ASP A 293 12.15 18.24 -4.09
C ASP A 293 11.24 17.16 -3.49
N VAL A 294 11.12 17.16 -2.17
CA VAL A 294 10.18 16.31 -1.43
C VAL A 294 9.15 17.20 -0.77
N ILE A 295 7.90 17.04 -1.19
CA ILE A 295 6.80 17.90 -0.75
C ILE A 295 5.81 17.05 0.05
N PHE A 296 5.63 17.44 1.31
CA PHE A 296 4.63 16.84 2.18
C PHE A 296 3.29 17.55 1.99
N VAL A 297 2.24 16.80 1.72
CA VAL A 297 0.86 17.30 1.59
C VAL A 297 0.08 16.88 2.83
N PRO A 298 -0.19 17.80 3.78
CA PRO A 298 -1.02 17.51 4.95
C PRO A 298 -2.45 17.21 4.53
N VAL A 299 -3.02 16.11 5.02
CA VAL A 299 -4.42 15.73 4.78
C VAL A 299 -5.08 15.44 6.11
N ALA A 300 -6.18 16.12 6.38
CA ALA A 300 -6.95 15.95 7.61
C ALA A 300 -8.30 15.29 7.29
N ILE A 301 -8.62 14.22 8.00
CA ILE A 301 -9.79 13.38 7.78
C ILE A 301 -10.63 13.33 9.05
N ASN A 302 -11.94 13.50 8.93
CA ASN A 302 -12.86 13.29 10.04
C ASN A 302 -14.16 12.59 9.58
N TYR A 303 -14.87 11.98 10.53
CA TYR A 303 -16.09 11.22 10.29
C TYR A 303 -17.18 11.55 11.29
N ASP A 304 -18.44 11.56 10.83
CA ASP A 304 -19.59 11.51 11.74
C ASP A 304 -19.67 10.15 12.44
N ARG A 305 -19.21 9.10 11.77
CA ARG A 305 -19.13 7.77 12.36
C ARG A 305 -17.90 7.03 11.85
N VAL A 306 -17.05 6.60 12.76
CA VAL A 306 -15.93 5.70 12.45
C VAL A 306 -16.44 4.26 12.47
N PHE A 307 -16.11 3.48 11.45
CA PHE A 307 -16.59 2.10 11.31
C PHE A 307 -16.14 1.19 12.46
N GLU A 308 -14.92 1.41 12.97
CA GLU A 308 -14.28 0.59 14.00
C GLU A 308 -14.41 1.12 15.42
N ASP A 309 -15.09 2.25 15.63
CA ASP A 309 -15.06 3.02 16.88
C ASP A 309 -15.31 2.21 18.15
N SER A 310 -16.28 1.31 18.13
CA SER A 310 -16.74 0.54 19.29
C SER A 310 -15.66 -0.46 19.70
N VAL A 311 -14.91 -0.97 18.72
CA VAL A 311 -13.75 -1.85 18.94
C VAL A 311 -12.54 -1.03 19.42
N LEU A 312 -12.34 0.17 18.88
CA LEU A 312 -11.25 1.07 19.27
C LEU A 312 -11.40 1.55 20.72
N VAL A 313 -12.59 2.05 21.08
CA VAL A 313 -12.91 2.53 22.42
C VAL A 313 -12.79 1.40 23.45
N ARG A 314 -13.31 0.21 23.13
CA ARG A 314 -13.18 -0.97 24.01
C ARG A 314 -11.72 -1.37 24.22
N ALA A 315 -10.90 -1.35 23.17
CA ALA A 315 -9.48 -1.66 23.29
C ALA A 315 -8.75 -0.64 24.17
N GLY A 316 -9.08 0.65 24.01
CA GLY A 316 -8.57 1.72 24.88
C GLY A 316 -8.90 1.49 26.35
N ALA A 317 -10.16 1.14 26.66
CA ALA A 317 -10.60 0.84 28.02
C ALA A 317 -9.90 -0.38 28.63
N SER A 318 -9.53 -1.40 27.83
CA SER A 318 -8.79 -2.57 28.31
C SER A 318 -7.27 -2.36 28.41
N GLY A 319 -6.77 -1.13 28.26
CA GLY A 319 -5.34 -0.80 28.37
C GLY A 319 -4.47 -1.40 27.25
N GLY A 320 -5.09 -1.86 26.16
CA GLY A 320 -4.43 -2.66 25.14
C GLY A 320 -4.71 -2.18 23.71
N ARG A 321 -3.89 -2.65 22.76
CA ARG A 321 -4.16 -2.55 21.31
C ARG A 321 -4.49 -3.91 20.68
N GLN A 322 -5.01 -4.84 21.49
CA GLN A 322 -5.43 -6.14 21.03
C GLN A 322 -6.84 -6.05 20.46
N PHE A 323 -6.94 -5.95 19.15
CA PHE A 323 -8.21 -6.01 18.44
C PHE A 323 -8.61 -7.48 18.29
N ASN A 324 -9.13 -8.09 19.37
CA ASN A 324 -9.59 -9.48 19.38
C ASN A 324 -10.91 -9.67 18.60
N ALA A 325 -11.04 -9.03 17.45
CA ALA A 325 -12.17 -9.24 16.54
C ALA A 325 -11.93 -10.54 15.78
N ARG A 326 -12.56 -11.64 16.25
CA ARG A 326 -12.60 -12.88 15.46
C ARG A 326 -13.11 -12.57 14.05
N ILE A 327 -12.49 -13.18 13.04
CA ILE A 327 -12.88 -13.03 11.62
C ILE A 327 -14.39 -13.25 11.42
N THR A 328 -14.98 -14.15 12.22
CA THR A 328 -16.42 -14.42 12.23
C THR A 328 -17.28 -13.22 12.61
N HIS A 329 -16.84 -12.36 13.54
CA HIS A 329 -17.56 -11.13 13.90
C HIS A 329 -17.52 -10.11 12.77
N VAL A 330 -16.36 -9.96 12.11
CA VAL A 330 -16.23 -9.08 10.94
C VAL A 330 -17.14 -9.57 9.82
N LEU A 331 -17.13 -10.88 9.53
CA LEU A 331 -17.98 -11.48 8.50
C LEU A 331 -19.48 -11.28 8.82
N LYS A 332 -19.89 -11.49 10.07
CA LYS A 332 -21.28 -11.27 10.50
C LYS A 332 -21.69 -9.79 10.38
N ALA A 333 -20.80 -8.87 10.71
CA ALA A 333 -21.03 -7.43 10.53
C ALA A 333 -21.19 -7.07 9.04
N CYS A 334 -20.33 -7.60 8.16
CA CYS A 334 -20.47 -7.44 6.71
C CYS A 334 -21.78 -8.03 6.18
N LEU A 335 -22.15 -9.25 6.59
CA LEU A 335 -23.41 -9.89 6.19
C LEU A 335 -24.63 -9.09 6.65
N ARG A 336 -24.61 -8.57 7.89
CA ARG A 336 -25.65 -7.66 8.38
C ARG A 336 -25.74 -6.40 7.52
N GLN A 337 -24.61 -5.84 7.13
CA GLN A 337 -24.56 -4.65 6.28
C GLN A 337 -25.16 -4.92 4.90
N VAL A 338 -24.84 -6.07 4.30
CA VAL A 338 -25.44 -6.53 3.05
C VAL A 338 -26.94 -6.76 3.22
N TRP A 339 -27.36 -7.36 4.33
CA TRP A 339 -28.78 -7.55 4.64
C TRP A 339 -29.54 -6.23 4.76
N LEU A 340 -28.97 -5.21 5.39
CA LEU A 340 -29.55 -3.87 5.46
C LEU A 340 -29.69 -3.23 4.06
N TRP A 341 -28.73 -3.48 3.16
CA TRP A 341 -28.86 -3.05 1.75
C TRP A 341 -29.99 -3.78 1.03
N VAL A 342 -30.03 -5.11 1.12
CA VAL A 342 -31.06 -5.94 0.48
C VAL A 342 -32.45 -5.58 0.98
N THR A 343 -32.59 -5.32 2.28
CA THR A 343 -33.87 -4.94 2.92
C THR A 343 -34.19 -3.45 2.79
N ARG A 344 -33.36 -2.64 2.11
CA ARG A 344 -33.49 -1.17 1.97
C ARG A 344 -33.56 -0.40 3.29
N ARG A 345 -33.09 -1.00 4.39
CA ARG A 345 -33.01 -0.39 5.73
C ARG A 345 -31.65 0.25 6.02
N TYR A 346 -30.86 0.46 4.99
CA TYR A 346 -29.52 0.98 5.15
C TYR A 346 -29.51 2.50 5.26
N HIS A 347 -28.91 2.98 6.35
CA HIS A 347 -28.56 4.38 6.55
C HIS A 347 -27.04 4.55 6.44
N ARG A 348 -26.62 5.57 5.69
CA ARG A 348 -25.20 5.94 5.58
C ARG A 348 -24.66 6.34 6.95
N PHE A 349 -23.36 6.18 7.15
CA PHE A 349 -22.66 6.51 8.38
C PHE A 349 -22.40 8.03 8.55
N GLY A 350 -23.27 8.88 7.99
CA GLY A 350 -23.09 10.33 7.99
C GLY A 350 -22.03 10.81 6.98
N TYR A 351 -21.34 11.89 7.32
CA TYR A 351 -20.30 12.51 6.51
C TYR A 351 -18.92 11.90 6.78
N ALA A 352 -18.12 11.81 5.73
CA ALA A 352 -16.67 11.65 5.79
C ALA A 352 -16.07 12.84 5.06
N ALA A 353 -15.33 13.68 5.78
CA ALA A 353 -14.75 14.89 5.22
C ALA A 353 -13.23 14.80 5.18
N VAL A 354 -12.66 15.33 4.10
CA VAL A 354 -11.22 15.39 3.86
C VAL A 354 -10.84 16.81 3.49
N SER A 355 -9.88 17.39 4.21
CA SER A 355 -9.29 18.71 3.92
C SER A 355 -7.80 18.57 3.65
N PHE A 356 -7.31 19.32 2.67
CA PHE A 356 -5.90 19.42 2.33
C PHE A 356 -5.33 20.70 2.95
N GLY A 357 -4.27 20.54 3.74
CA GLY A 357 -3.51 21.65 4.28
C GLY A 357 -2.48 22.17 3.28
N GLN A 358 -1.82 23.28 3.64
CA GLN A 358 -0.76 23.85 2.82
C GLN A 358 0.42 22.86 2.68
N PRO A 359 0.85 22.55 1.44
CA PRO A 359 2.03 21.73 1.20
C PRO A 359 3.29 22.29 1.87
N LEU A 360 4.21 21.41 2.26
CA LEU A 360 5.49 21.74 2.87
C LEU A 360 6.60 21.19 1.97
N SER A 361 7.36 22.10 1.34
CA SER A 361 8.56 21.76 0.58
C SER A 361 9.77 21.61 1.50
N LEU A 362 10.53 20.53 1.35
CA LEU A 362 11.80 20.41 2.07
C LEU A 362 12.88 21.33 1.49
N ARG A 363 12.81 21.67 0.20
CA ARG A 363 13.71 22.63 -0.43
C ARG A 363 13.50 24.05 0.11
N GLU A 364 12.25 24.44 0.36
CA GLU A 364 11.92 25.76 0.95
C GLU A 364 12.26 25.84 2.45
N PHE A 365 12.19 24.71 3.16
CA PHE A 365 12.43 24.60 4.61
C PHE A 365 13.58 23.62 4.92
N PRO A 366 14.83 23.92 4.51
CA PRO A 366 15.96 23.00 4.63
C PRO A 366 16.30 22.65 6.09
N GLU A 367 15.95 23.51 7.04
CA GLU A 367 16.13 23.25 8.47
C GLU A 367 15.25 22.10 9.01
N LEU A 368 14.20 21.71 8.28
CA LEU A 368 13.34 20.57 8.61
C LEU A 368 13.88 19.25 8.06
N HIS A 369 14.72 19.30 7.02
CA HIS A 369 15.37 18.13 6.45
C HIS A 369 16.29 17.43 7.45
N THR A 370 17.03 18.19 8.26
CA THR A 370 17.96 17.66 9.28
C THR A 370 17.31 17.43 10.65
N ARG A 371 16.03 17.82 10.84
CA ARG A 371 15.31 17.71 12.11
C ARG A 371 13.96 17.00 11.95
N PRO A 372 13.95 15.67 11.77
CA PRO A 372 12.74 14.90 11.55
C PRO A 372 11.67 15.05 12.65
N GLU A 373 12.06 15.26 13.90
CA GLU A 373 11.14 15.53 15.02
C GLU A 373 10.41 16.86 14.85
N ALA A 374 11.12 17.90 14.40
CA ALA A 374 10.53 19.21 14.14
C ALA A 374 9.59 19.14 12.93
N LEU A 375 10.03 18.47 11.85
CA LEU A 375 9.19 18.18 10.68
C LEU A 375 7.90 17.46 11.09
N ALA A 376 8.00 16.40 11.90
CA ALA A 376 6.85 15.64 12.38
C ALA A 376 5.86 16.51 13.17
N ARG A 377 6.36 17.36 14.09
CA ARG A 377 5.50 18.29 14.84
C ARG A 377 4.82 19.31 13.93
N THR A 378 5.56 19.91 12.99
CA THR A 378 5.01 20.88 12.04
C THR A 378 3.92 20.25 11.17
N LEU A 379 4.15 19.04 10.66
CA LEU A 379 3.16 18.31 9.87
C LEU A 379 1.91 17.97 10.69
N MET A 380 2.08 17.50 11.93
CA MET A 380 0.94 17.21 12.81
C MET A 380 0.15 18.47 13.16
N ALA A 381 0.82 19.62 13.38
CA ALA A 381 0.15 20.89 13.61
C ALA A 381 -0.66 21.33 12.36
N ARG A 382 -0.05 21.23 11.16
CA ARG A 382 -0.74 21.51 9.89
C ARG A 382 -1.94 20.58 9.66
N ILE A 383 -1.85 19.30 10.03
CA ILE A 383 -2.98 18.37 9.93
C ILE A 383 -4.06 18.74 10.95
N ALA A 384 -3.68 18.96 12.22
CA ALA A 384 -4.59 19.25 13.32
C ALA A 384 -5.44 20.48 13.02
N ALA A 385 -4.82 21.58 12.54
CA ALA A 385 -5.50 22.82 12.16
C ALA A 385 -6.50 22.67 11.00
N GLN A 386 -6.43 21.57 10.24
CA GLN A 386 -7.24 21.35 9.05
C GLN A 386 -8.34 20.29 9.26
N VAL A 387 -8.42 19.69 10.46
CA VAL A 387 -9.42 18.66 10.77
C VAL A 387 -10.83 19.21 10.55
N PRO A 388 -11.64 18.58 9.67
CA PRO A 388 -13.00 19.03 9.45
C PRO A 388 -13.88 18.88 10.69
N ILE A 389 -14.65 19.92 11.01
CA ILE A 389 -15.69 19.87 12.04
C ILE A 389 -16.97 19.33 11.39
N LEU A 390 -17.48 18.24 11.95
CA LEU A 390 -18.66 17.53 11.47
C LEU A 390 -19.79 17.55 12.52
N PRO A 391 -21.05 17.36 12.08
CA PRO A 391 -22.21 17.37 12.97
C PRO A 391 -22.09 16.49 14.21
N VAL A 392 -21.72 15.21 14.06
CA VAL A 392 -21.68 14.28 15.20
C VAL A 392 -20.57 14.65 16.20
N PRO A 393 -19.30 14.87 15.79
CA PRO A 393 -18.25 15.34 16.68
C PRO A 393 -18.61 16.60 17.47
N LEU A 394 -19.21 17.61 16.83
CA LEU A 394 -19.53 18.86 17.49
C LEU A 394 -20.71 18.72 18.44
N VAL A 395 -21.79 18.05 18.05
CA VAL A 395 -22.91 17.77 18.96
C VAL A 395 -22.46 16.92 20.16
N ALA A 396 -21.63 15.90 19.93
CA ALA A 396 -21.08 15.09 21.02
C ALA A 396 -20.23 15.93 21.99
N HIS A 397 -19.41 16.84 21.48
CA HIS A 397 -18.63 17.77 22.31
C HIS A 397 -19.53 18.69 23.15
N LEU A 398 -20.52 19.33 22.52
CA LEU A 398 -21.43 20.25 23.21
C LEU A 398 -22.25 19.55 24.30
N LEU A 399 -22.68 18.31 24.07
CA LEU A 399 -23.37 17.51 25.08
C LEU A 399 -22.43 17.08 26.22
N SER A 400 -21.17 16.74 25.92
CA SER A 400 -20.17 16.41 26.94
C SER A 400 -19.82 17.61 27.82
N GLU A 401 -19.82 18.83 27.28
CA GLU A 401 -19.51 20.05 28.05
C GLU A 401 -20.72 20.61 28.82
N ASN A 402 -21.88 20.72 28.17
CA ASN A 402 -23.06 21.38 28.74
C ASN A 402 -23.98 20.44 29.51
N GLY A 403 -23.79 19.12 29.37
CA GLY A 403 -24.70 18.12 29.93
C GLY A 403 -26.05 18.08 29.19
N PRO A 404 -27.13 17.61 29.86
CA PRO A 404 -28.46 17.54 29.29
C PRO A 404 -28.94 18.91 28.80
N CYS A 405 -29.32 19.02 27.52
CA CYS A 405 -29.74 20.29 26.94
C CYS A 405 -30.83 20.12 25.88
N THR A 406 -31.55 21.22 25.60
CA THR A 406 -32.60 21.25 24.59
C THR A 406 -32.03 21.35 23.18
N ARG A 407 -32.83 21.03 22.15
CA ARG A 407 -32.40 21.23 20.76
C ARG A 407 -32.04 22.69 20.48
N SER A 408 -32.85 23.63 20.96
CA SER A 408 -32.60 25.07 20.77
C SER A 408 -31.30 25.53 21.43
N ALA A 409 -30.99 25.03 22.64
CA ALA A 409 -29.73 25.33 23.32
C ALA A 409 -28.53 24.77 22.53
N LEU A 410 -28.66 23.55 21.99
CA LEU A 410 -27.63 22.97 21.12
C LEU A 410 -27.43 23.78 19.83
N GLU A 411 -28.50 24.22 19.18
CA GLU A 411 -28.42 25.04 17.96
C GLU A 411 -27.74 26.39 18.21
N ASN A 412 -28.03 27.02 19.34
CA ASN A 412 -27.36 28.26 19.74
C ASN A 412 -25.87 28.02 20.06
N ALA A 413 -25.55 27.00 20.86
CA ALA A 413 -24.18 26.67 21.22
C ALA A 413 -23.35 26.21 20.01
N PHE A 414 -23.95 25.47 19.09
CA PHE A 414 -23.34 25.09 17.82
C PHE A 414 -23.01 26.34 17.02
N SER A 415 -23.98 27.23 16.80
CA SER A 415 -23.77 28.47 16.04
C SER A 415 -22.67 29.35 16.66
N ALA A 416 -22.73 29.56 17.98
CA ALA A 416 -21.70 30.32 18.71
C ALA A 416 -20.31 29.69 18.59
N THR A 417 -20.22 28.35 18.58
CA THR A 417 -18.96 27.64 18.37
C THR A 417 -18.44 27.86 16.95
N LEU A 418 -19.30 27.89 15.93
CA LEU A 418 -18.85 28.15 14.56
C LEU A 418 -18.33 29.57 14.38
N GLU A 419 -19.00 30.56 14.98
CA GLU A 419 -18.58 31.97 14.92
C GLU A 419 -17.19 32.17 15.54
N ARG A 420 -16.89 31.47 16.62
CA ARG A 420 -15.56 31.52 17.27
C ARG A 420 -14.46 30.88 16.43
N LEU A 421 -14.81 29.98 15.52
CA LEU A 421 -13.89 29.16 14.74
C LEU A 421 -13.80 29.63 13.29
N ASP A 422 -13.83 30.93 13.03
CA ASP A 422 -13.84 31.59 11.70
C ASP A 422 -12.73 31.12 10.72
N HIS A 423 -11.79 30.29 11.17
CA HIS A 423 -10.73 29.66 10.37
C HIS A 423 -10.73 28.12 10.34
N ALA A 424 -11.63 27.44 11.08
CA ALA A 424 -11.74 25.99 11.08
C ALA A 424 -12.66 25.49 9.95
N HIS A 425 -12.30 24.36 9.34
CA HIS A 425 -13.08 23.79 8.24
C HIS A 425 -14.36 23.12 8.72
N ILE A 426 -15.44 23.88 8.77
CA ILE A 426 -16.75 23.38 9.19
C ILE A 426 -17.49 22.83 7.99
N HIS A 427 -17.87 21.56 8.03
CA HIS A 427 -18.85 21.04 7.09
C HIS A 427 -20.25 21.24 7.64
N LEU A 428 -20.94 22.27 7.13
CA LEU A 428 -22.37 22.48 7.39
C LEU A 428 -23.22 21.79 6.32
N PRO A 429 -23.99 20.74 6.69
CA PRO A 429 -25.02 20.21 5.80
C PRO A 429 -26.00 21.32 5.40
N ARG A 430 -26.14 21.56 4.09
CA ARG A 430 -27.04 22.59 3.52
C ARG A 430 -26.76 24.03 4.01
N ASN A 431 -25.56 24.31 4.55
CA ASN A 431 -25.21 25.60 5.16
C ASN A 431 -26.19 26.06 6.25
N ARG A 432 -26.76 25.10 6.98
CA ARG A 432 -27.81 25.35 7.99
C ARG A 432 -27.47 24.66 9.31
N THR A 433 -27.33 25.46 10.37
CA THR A 433 -26.95 24.97 11.70
C THR A 433 -28.03 24.06 12.31
N ASP A 434 -29.30 24.43 12.18
CA ASP A 434 -30.44 23.64 12.64
C ASP A 434 -30.46 22.23 12.04
N TYR A 435 -30.15 22.14 10.74
CA TYR A 435 -30.06 20.87 10.05
C TYR A 435 -28.78 20.09 10.42
N ALA A 436 -27.68 20.78 10.70
CA ALA A 436 -26.45 20.16 11.19
C ALA A 436 -26.68 19.49 12.56
N VAL A 437 -27.30 20.22 13.51
CA VAL A 437 -27.64 19.68 14.83
C VAL A 437 -28.58 18.48 14.71
N GLU A 438 -29.59 18.55 13.85
CA GLU A 438 -30.49 17.42 13.59
C GLU A 438 -29.72 16.18 13.10
N VAL A 439 -28.79 16.35 12.17
CA VAL A 439 -27.97 15.26 11.63
C VAL A 439 -27.08 14.67 12.72
N GLY A 440 -26.43 15.52 13.53
CA GLY A 440 -25.59 15.09 14.65
C GLY A 440 -26.38 14.30 15.69
N LEU A 441 -27.51 14.85 16.14
CA LEU A 441 -28.41 14.19 17.09
C LEU A 441 -28.95 12.87 16.53
N ARG A 442 -29.44 12.84 15.30
CA ARG A 442 -29.91 11.60 14.66
C ARG A 442 -28.81 10.55 14.63
N GLY A 443 -27.59 10.92 14.24
CA GLY A 443 -26.45 10.01 14.19
C GLY A 443 -26.07 9.43 15.55
N LEU A 444 -26.18 10.22 16.62
CA LEU A 444 -25.91 9.77 17.99
C LEU A 444 -27.05 8.92 18.56
N ILE A 445 -28.31 9.28 18.29
CA ILE A 445 -29.52 8.55 18.75
C ILE A 445 -29.65 7.19 18.05
N GLU A 446 -29.46 7.11 16.73
CA GLU A 446 -29.49 5.84 15.97
C GLU A 446 -28.47 4.82 16.50
N ARG A 447 -27.48 5.31 17.25
CA ARG A 447 -26.40 4.51 17.85
C ARG A 447 -26.54 4.28 19.34
N GLY A 448 -27.58 4.83 19.97
CA GLY A 448 -27.79 4.76 21.41
C GLY A 448 -26.69 5.47 22.21
N VAL A 449 -26.03 6.47 21.61
CA VAL A 449 -25.06 7.32 22.32
C VAL A 449 -25.78 8.46 23.05
N VAL A 450 -26.88 8.92 22.48
CA VAL A 450 -27.74 9.96 23.04
C VAL A 450 -29.16 9.43 23.11
N THR A 451 -29.85 9.72 24.22
CA THR A 451 -31.28 9.50 24.39
C THR A 451 -32.01 10.84 24.39
N ALA A 452 -33.23 10.85 23.86
CA ALA A 452 -34.11 12.00 23.90
C ALA A 452 -35.27 11.72 24.87
N GLN A 453 -35.48 12.61 25.84
CA GLN A 453 -36.64 12.63 26.73
C GLN A 453 -37.39 13.94 26.49
N GLY A 454 -38.42 13.88 25.64
CA GLY A 454 -39.04 15.10 25.10
C GLY A 454 -38.04 15.84 24.22
N ASP A 455 -37.81 17.13 24.52
CA ASP A 455 -36.80 17.96 23.82
C ASP A 455 -35.43 17.98 24.52
N ILE A 456 -35.25 17.24 25.62
CA ILE A 456 -33.97 17.16 26.33
C ILE A 456 -33.15 15.99 25.81
N TYR A 457 -31.93 16.28 25.36
CA TYR A 457 -30.98 15.30 24.85
C TYR A 457 -29.87 15.07 25.87
N THR A 458 -29.60 13.81 26.17
CA THR A 458 -28.62 13.40 27.19
C THR A 458 -27.74 12.28 26.66
N ILE A 459 -26.45 12.30 27.00
CA ILE A 459 -25.55 11.18 26.72
C ILE A 459 -26.04 9.96 27.50
N THR A 460 -26.26 8.85 26.82
CA THR A 460 -26.75 7.61 27.41
C THR A 460 -25.74 7.05 28.41
N GLU A 461 -26.24 6.50 29.52
CA GLU A 461 -25.40 5.85 30.53
C GLU A 461 -24.54 4.75 29.89
N GLY A 462 -23.23 4.77 30.18
CA GLY A 462 -22.25 3.84 29.58
C GLY A 462 -21.80 4.20 28.16
N ALA A 463 -22.42 5.16 27.47
CA ALA A 463 -22.02 5.60 26.13
C ALA A 463 -21.05 6.80 26.13
N ALA A 464 -20.73 7.37 27.30
CA ALA A 464 -19.80 8.49 27.45
C ALA A 464 -18.43 8.26 26.76
N PRO A 465 -17.78 7.08 26.85
CA PRO A 465 -16.51 6.85 26.14
C PRO A 465 -16.62 6.98 24.62
N LEU A 466 -17.79 6.66 24.05
CA LEU A 466 -18.04 6.78 22.62
C LEU A 466 -18.39 8.22 22.22
N ALA A 467 -19.16 8.95 23.04
CA ALA A 467 -19.37 10.38 22.86
C ALA A 467 -18.05 11.15 22.91
N ASP A 468 -17.20 10.85 23.90
CA ASP A 468 -15.87 11.43 24.04
C ASP A 468 -14.97 11.11 22.86
N PHE A 469 -15.03 9.89 22.32
CA PHE A 469 -14.30 9.54 21.10
C PHE A 469 -14.62 10.49 19.93
N TYR A 470 -15.90 10.84 19.74
CA TYR A 470 -16.29 11.78 18.70
C TYR A 470 -15.90 13.21 19.05
N ALA A 471 -16.15 13.67 20.28
CA ALA A 471 -15.81 15.01 20.74
C ALA A 471 -14.29 15.30 20.65
N ASN A 472 -13.46 14.34 21.06
CA ASN A 472 -12.00 14.43 21.06
C ASN A 472 -11.40 14.58 19.66
N SER A 473 -12.16 14.24 18.60
CA SER A 473 -11.69 14.39 17.23
C SER A 473 -11.48 15.84 16.81
N ILE A 474 -12.19 16.77 17.46
CA ILE A 474 -12.16 18.22 17.17
C ILE A 474 -11.71 19.06 18.37
N ARG A 475 -11.58 18.48 19.57
CA ARG A 475 -11.30 19.23 20.81
C ARG A 475 -10.05 20.12 20.74
N HIS A 476 -9.05 19.76 19.94
CA HIS A 476 -7.84 20.57 19.76
C HIS A 476 -8.04 21.83 18.89
N LEU A 477 -9.20 21.97 18.25
CA LEU A 477 -9.62 23.17 17.50
C LEU A 477 -10.44 24.14 18.35
N LEU A 478 -11.03 23.64 19.43
CA LEU A 478 -11.96 24.36 20.31
C LEU A 478 -11.18 24.98 21.46
#